data_AF-A0A2W6DK98-F1
#
_entry.id   AF-A0A2W6DK98-F1
#
_cell.length_a   1.000
_cell.length_b   1.000
_cell.length_c   1.000
_cell.angle_alpha   90.00
_cell.angle_beta   90.00
_cell.angle_gamma   90.00
#
_symmetry.space_group_name_H-M   'P 1'
#
loop_
_entity.id
_entity.type
_entity.pdbx_description
1 polymer ?
#
loop_
_entity_poly.entity_id
_entity_poly.type
_entity_poly.pdbx_seq_one_letter_code
_entity_poly.pdbx_strand_id
1 'polypeptide(L)'
;MDTPAQPDAVIAGWAPVGAPYRALRAPLATAEQRLNDTTDPTRHPAWQQLRDATGDDQACVAAVDRLLAALLGSWRLVPVGDRWRVALTGQPAAAVGDPAAVQALVLLVESAGWSRLKPCAHPDCHQVFLDWTNGGNRRDCRAHRPPRVEAPVPSESSTTMDRR
;
A
#
# COMPACT_ATOMS: atom_id res chain seq x y z
N MET A 1 -24.34 24.40 19.38
CA MET A 1 -23.32 24.32 18.31
C MET A 1 -23.02 22.85 18.12
N ASP A 2 -23.80 22.19 17.27
CA ASP A 2 -23.65 20.77 16.95
C ASP A 2 -22.56 20.60 15.89
N THR A 3 -21.47 19.95 16.27
CA THR A 3 -20.46 19.45 15.33
C THR A 3 -21.03 18.19 14.66
N PRO A 4 -21.20 18.15 13.33
CA PRO A 4 -21.66 16.93 12.68
C PRO A 4 -20.60 15.82 12.85
N ALA A 5 -21.06 14.67 13.36
CA ALA A 5 -20.25 13.47 13.48
C ALA A 5 -19.75 13.03 12.10
N GLN A 6 -18.43 12.86 11.96
CA GLN A 6 -17.82 12.24 10.79
C GLN A 6 -18.37 10.81 10.63
N PRO A 7 -18.68 10.36 9.41
CA PRO A 7 -19.20 9.02 9.19
C PRO A 7 -18.13 7.96 9.53
N ASP A 8 -18.57 6.94 10.26
CA ASP A 8 -17.84 5.72 10.56
C ASP A 8 -17.32 5.05 9.27
N ALA A 9 -16.02 4.75 9.23
CA ALA A 9 -15.41 4.02 8.13
C ALA A 9 -15.86 2.55 8.18
N VAL A 10 -16.90 2.24 7.41
CA VAL A 10 -17.32 0.87 7.12
C VAL A 10 -16.20 0.20 6.29
N ILE A 11 -15.67 -0.93 6.79
CA ILE A 11 -14.80 -1.83 6.02
C ILE A 11 -15.70 -2.55 5.00
N ALA A 12 -15.99 -1.88 3.89
CA ALA A 12 -16.79 -2.43 2.81
C ALA A 12 -16.03 -3.58 2.14
N GLY A 13 -16.67 -4.74 2.08
CA GLY A 13 -16.25 -5.87 1.25
C GLY A 13 -15.96 -5.40 -0.16
N TRP A 14 -14.78 -5.74 -0.67
CA TRP A 14 -14.31 -5.25 -1.96
C TRP A 14 -14.87 -6.14 -3.07
N ALA A 15 -15.88 -5.64 -3.78
CA ALA A 15 -16.19 -6.14 -5.11
C ALA A 15 -15.09 -5.66 -6.08
N PRO A 16 -14.63 -6.47 -7.05
CA PRO A 16 -13.53 -6.10 -7.94
C PRO A 16 -14.00 -5.04 -8.94
N VAL A 17 -13.84 -3.76 -8.60
CA VAL A 17 -14.10 -2.63 -9.50
C VAL A 17 -12.82 -2.34 -10.30
N GLY A 18 -12.95 -2.20 -11.63
CA GLY A 18 -11.90 -2.30 -12.67
C GLY A 18 -10.66 -1.37 -12.63
N ALA A 19 -10.30 -0.79 -11.49
CA ALA A 19 -9.00 -0.17 -11.25
C ALA A 19 -8.63 -0.27 -9.74
N PRO A 20 -8.47 -1.49 -9.20
CA PRO A 20 -8.47 -1.75 -7.75
C PRO A 20 -7.43 -0.89 -7.01
N TYR A 21 -6.27 -0.68 -7.63
CA TYR A 21 -5.15 -0.07 -6.91
C TYR A 21 -5.17 1.45 -6.84
N ARG A 22 -6.05 2.16 -7.57
CA ARG A 22 -6.05 3.63 -7.55
C ARG A 22 -6.34 4.17 -6.15
N ALA A 23 -7.34 3.59 -5.48
CA ALA A 23 -7.71 3.92 -4.11
C ALA A 23 -6.62 3.53 -3.10
N LEU A 24 -5.82 2.51 -3.42
CA LEU A 24 -4.77 1.99 -2.54
C LEU A 24 -3.40 2.66 -2.73
N ARG A 25 -3.24 3.61 -3.66
CA ARG A 25 -1.92 4.18 -3.98
C ARG A 25 -1.21 4.83 -2.80
N ALA A 26 -1.94 5.56 -1.97
CA ALA A 26 -1.39 6.22 -0.79
C ALA A 26 -0.97 5.20 0.28
N PRO A 27 -1.84 4.30 0.76
CA PRO A 27 -1.42 3.32 1.76
C PRO A 27 -0.34 2.36 1.25
N LEU A 28 -0.37 1.98 -0.03
CA LEU A 28 0.70 1.17 -0.60
C LEU A 28 2.02 1.94 -0.72
N ALA A 29 1.99 3.27 -0.93
CA ALA A 29 3.18 4.13 -0.82
C ALA A 29 3.84 3.98 0.54
N THR A 30 3.03 4.07 1.58
CA THR A 30 3.46 3.95 2.96
C THR A 30 4.03 2.57 3.22
N ALA A 31 3.41 1.51 2.70
CA ALA A 31 3.93 0.15 2.80
C ALA A 31 5.32 0.01 2.12
N GLU A 32 5.50 0.54 0.90
CA GLU A 32 6.81 0.57 0.23
C GLU A 32 7.87 1.33 1.04
N GLN A 33 7.50 2.47 1.62
CA GLN A 33 8.42 3.22 2.48
C GLN A 33 8.83 2.37 3.69
N ARG A 34 7.88 1.71 4.37
CA ARG A 34 8.16 0.86 5.53
C ARG A 34 9.04 -0.35 5.20
N LEU A 35 8.81 -0.98 4.05
CA LEU A 35 9.68 -2.06 3.54
C LEU A 35 11.14 -1.60 3.45
N ASN A 36 11.38 -0.39 2.95
CA ASN A 36 12.72 0.07 2.60
C ASN A 36 13.41 0.93 3.67
N ASP A 37 12.68 1.48 4.64
CA ASP A 37 13.24 2.32 5.70
C ASP A 37 14.01 1.48 6.72
N THR A 38 15.32 1.32 6.50
CA THR A 38 16.23 0.65 7.42
C THR A 38 16.79 1.55 8.51
N THR A 39 16.39 2.82 8.53
CA THR A 39 16.93 3.84 9.43
C THR A 39 16.04 4.10 10.64
N ASP A 40 14.74 3.79 10.54
CA ASP A 40 13.79 3.93 11.64
C ASP A 40 13.96 2.80 12.68
N PRO A 41 14.52 3.09 13.87
CA PRO A 41 14.70 2.08 14.93
C PRO A 41 13.38 1.65 15.56
N THR A 42 12.30 2.39 15.32
CA THR A 42 10.97 2.04 15.81
C THR A 42 10.26 1.07 14.87
N ARG A 43 10.75 0.87 13.63
CA ARG A 43 10.10 0.00 12.65
C ARG A 43 9.96 -1.43 13.16
N HIS A 44 8.76 -1.99 13.02
CA HIS A 44 8.49 -3.38 13.38
C HIS A 44 9.33 -4.34 12.52
N PRO A 45 10.00 -5.35 13.11
CA PRO A 45 10.94 -6.22 12.41
C PRO A 45 10.31 -7.04 11.28
N ALA A 46 9.00 -7.27 11.33
CA ALA A 46 8.28 -7.98 10.27
C ALA A 46 8.31 -7.25 8.91
N TRP A 47 8.47 -5.92 8.87
CA TRP A 47 8.68 -5.19 7.61
C TRP A 47 10.01 -5.53 6.96
N GLN A 48 11.07 -5.67 7.75
CA GLN A 48 12.36 -6.11 7.26
C GLN A 48 12.31 -7.56 6.80
N GLN A 49 11.69 -8.44 7.59
CA GLN A 49 11.52 -9.84 7.23
C GLN A 49 10.75 -9.99 5.91
N LEU A 50 9.70 -9.19 5.70
CA LEU A 50 8.95 -9.20 4.45
C LEU A 50 9.81 -8.74 3.26
N ARG A 51 10.64 -7.71 3.44
CA ARG A 51 11.59 -7.27 2.41
C ARG A 51 12.56 -8.41 2.06
N ASP A 52 13.18 -9.02 3.06
CA ASP A 52 14.21 -10.04 2.88
C ASP A 52 13.63 -11.35 2.33
N ALA A 53 12.34 -11.61 2.57
CA ALA A 53 11.60 -12.76 2.06
C ALA A 53 11.14 -12.63 0.61
N THR A 54 11.42 -11.52 -0.09
CA THR A 54 10.94 -11.31 -1.46
C THR A 54 11.39 -12.44 -2.39
N GLY A 55 10.43 -13.15 -2.99
CA GLY A 55 10.66 -14.34 -3.82
C GLY A 55 10.49 -15.68 -3.09
N ASP A 56 10.27 -15.66 -1.78
CA ASP A 56 9.84 -16.79 -0.96
C ASP A 56 8.44 -16.52 -0.39
N ASP A 57 7.42 -17.09 -1.04
CA ASP A 57 6.02 -16.90 -0.69
C ASP A 57 5.71 -17.33 0.75
N GLN A 58 6.33 -18.39 1.26
CA GLN A 58 6.06 -18.88 2.62
C GLN A 58 6.68 -17.95 3.67
N ALA A 59 7.90 -17.47 3.45
CA ALA A 59 8.52 -16.48 4.30
C ALA A 59 7.75 -15.14 4.25
N CYS A 60 7.20 -14.76 3.09
CA CYS A 60 6.34 -13.59 2.95
C CYS A 60 5.04 -13.71 3.77
N VAL A 61 4.36 -14.86 3.70
CA VAL A 61 3.17 -15.16 4.54
C VAL A 61 3.52 -14.99 6.01
N ALA A 62 4.59 -15.64 6.48
CA ALA A 62 5.00 -15.58 7.88
C ALA A 62 5.31 -14.14 8.36
N ALA A 63 5.89 -13.30 7.50
CA ALA A 63 6.14 -11.90 7.81
C ALA A 63 4.83 -11.08 7.87
N VAL A 64 3.90 -11.30 6.94
CA VAL A 64 2.59 -10.63 6.94
C VAL A 64 1.74 -11.04 8.13
N ASP A 65 1.73 -12.32 8.51
CA ASP A 65 1.02 -12.79 9.71
C ASP A 65 1.51 -12.09 10.98
N ARG A 66 2.82 -11.83 11.08
CA ARG A 66 3.39 -11.06 12.19
C ARG A 66 2.94 -9.60 12.19
N LEU A 67 2.84 -8.96 11.03
CA LEU A 67 2.29 -7.60 10.90
C LEU A 67 0.82 -7.57 11.35
N LEU A 68 0.01 -8.53 10.89
CA LEU A 68 -1.40 -8.65 11.25
C LEU A 68 -1.58 -8.94 12.74
N ALA A 69 -0.81 -9.87 13.30
CA ALA A 69 -0.85 -10.19 14.73
C ALA A 69 -0.51 -8.97 15.59
N ALA A 70 0.48 -8.17 15.19
CA ALA A 70 0.85 -6.95 15.90
C ALA A 70 -0.24 -5.86 15.82
N LEU A 71 -0.93 -5.74 14.69
CA LEU A 71 -2.10 -4.87 14.56
C LEU A 71 -3.24 -5.34 15.46
N LEU A 72 -3.70 -6.59 15.29
CA LEU A 72 -4.82 -7.20 16.00
C LEU A 72 -4.60 -7.27 17.51
N GLY A 73 -3.34 -7.51 17.92
CA GLY A 73 -2.91 -7.51 19.31
C GLY A 73 -3.16 -6.19 20.04
N SER A 74 -3.47 -5.11 19.31
CA SER A 74 -3.71 -3.77 19.84
C SER A 74 -5.19 -3.35 19.86
N TRP A 75 -6.10 -4.16 19.32
CA TRP A 75 -7.54 -3.89 19.36
C TRP A 75 -8.17 -4.53 20.60
N ARG A 76 -9.03 -3.79 21.32
CA ARG A 76 -9.82 -4.32 22.44
C ARG A 76 -11.25 -3.80 22.36
N LEU A 77 -12.17 -4.61 22.86
CA LEU A 77 -13.53 -4.16 23.14
C LEU A 77 -13.51 -3.45 24.50
N VAL A 78 -13.86 -2.17 24.53
CA VAL A 78 -13.88 -1.33 25.74
C VAL A 78 -15.29 -0.82 26.02
N PRO A 79 -15.69 -0.71 27.30
CA PRO A 79 -16.96 -0.10 27.66
C PRO A 79 -16.89 1.44 27.51
N VAL A 80 -17.93 2.05 26.94
CA VAL A 80 -18.12 3.50 26.77
C VAL A 80 -19.56 3.86 27.10
N GLY A 81 -19.81 4.30 28.34
CA GLY A 81 -21.16 4.42 28.89
C GLY A 81 -21.84 3.05 28.94
N ASP A 82 -23.09 2.98 28.48
CA ASP A 82 -23.87 1.73 28.42
C ASP A 82 -23.63 0.91 27.14
N ARG A 83 -22.57 1.21 26.38
CA ARG A 83 -22.25 0.55 25.11
C ARG A 83 -20.83 0.01 25.09
N TRP A 84 -20.60 -0.98 24.24
CA TRP A 84 -19.25 -1.46 23.93
C TRP A 84 -18.76 -0.81 22.64
N ARG A 85 -17.48 -0.42 22.61
CA ARG A 85 -16.80 0.06 21.41
C ARG A 85 -15.54 -0.74 21.19
N VAL A 86 -15.20 -0.95 19.92
CA VAL A 86 -13.89 -1.46 19.54
C VAL A 86 -12.94 -0.27 19.59
N ALA A 87 -11.98 -0.30 20.50
CA ALA A 87 -10.95 0.70 20.63
C ALA A 87 -9.59 0.08 20.39
N LEU A 88 -8.70 0.91 19.89
CA LEU A 88 -7.31 0.58 19.74
C LEU A 88 -6.62 0.93 21.09
N THR A 89 -6.30 -0.06 21.91
CA THR A 89 -5.82 0.14 23.29
C THR A 89 -4.35 -0.22 23.43
N GLY A 90 -3.59 0.62 24.14
CA GLY A 90 -2.13 0.56 24.24
C GLY A 90 -1.50 1.68 23.40
N GLN A 91 -0.21 1.57 23.08
CA GLN A 91 0.30 2.13 21.82
C GLN A 91 0.33 1.01 20.79
N PRO A 92 -0.77 0.80 20.07
CA PRO A 92 -0.74 0.06 18.82
C PRO A 92 0.32 0.68 17.93
N ALA A 93 1.12 -0.16 17.30
CA ALA A 93 1.47 0.11 15.92
C ALA A 93 2.27 1.38 15.59
N ALA A 94 2.87 2.12 16.55
CA ALA A 94 3.90 3.11 16.17
C ALA A 94 5.00 2.40 15.36
N ALA A 95 5.38 1.21 15.82
CA ALA A 95 6.33 0.34 15.16
C ALA A 95 5.80 -0.35 13.89
N VAL A 96 4.58 -0.90 13.94
CA VAL A 96 3.96 -1.57 12.78
C VAL A 96 3.64 -0.56 11.67
N GLY A 97 3.55 0.73 12.01
CA GLY A 97 3.20 1.79 11.10
C GLY A 97 1.69 1.89 10.87
N ASP A 98 1.34 2.53 9.76
CA ASP A 98 -0.04 2.81 9.36
C ASP A 98 -0.83 1.50 9.09
N PRO A 99 -1.91 1.20 9.83
CA PRO A 99 -2.76 0.03 9.59
C PRO A 99 -3.30 -0.04 8.15
N ALA A 100 -3.55 1.12 7.52
CA ALA A 100 -4.00 1.16 6.13
C ALA A 100 -2.91 0.63 5.17
N ALA A 101 -1.62 0.80 5.50
CA ALA A 101 -0.51 0.28 4.71
C ALA A 101 -0.46 -1.25 4.73
N VAL A 102 -0.61 -1.86 5.91
CA VAL A 102 -0.67 -3.33 6.05
C VAL A 102 -1.91 -3.89 5.36
N GLN A 103 -3.06 -3.25 5.53
CA GLN A 103 -4.29 -3.67 4.86
C GLN A 103 -4.15 -3.60 3.33
N ALA A 104 -3.59 -2.51 2.80
CA ALA A 104 -3.42 -2.37 1.36
C ALA A 104 -2.43 -3.41 0.79
N LEU A 105 -1.36 -3.74 1.52
CA LEU A 105 -0.47 -4.84 1.18
C LEU A 105 -1.21 -6.17 1.09
N VAL A 106 -2.02 -6.52 2.10
CA VAL A 106 -2.80 -7.76 2.11
C VAL A 106 -3.75 -7.81 0.92
N LEU A 107 -4.48 -6.71 0.63
CA LEU A 107 -5.38 -6.63 -0.51
C LEU A 107 -4.63 -6.78 -1.85
N LEU A 108 -3.42 -6.24 -1.97
CA LEU A 108 -2.59 -6.42 -3.16
C LEU A 108 -2.24 -7.90 -3.36
N VAL A 109 -1.79 -8.57 -2.31
CA VAL A 109 -1.41 -9.99 -2.33
C VAL A 109 -2.62 -10.89 -2.57
N GLU A 110 -3.76 -10.61 -1.94
CA GLU A 110 -5.01 -11.33 -2.18
C GLU A 110 -5.42 -11.23 -3.65
N SER A 111 -5.31 -10.03 -4.25
CA SER A 111 -5.76 -9.80 -5.62
C SER A 111 -4.86 -10.39 -6.71
N ALA A 112 -3.54 -10.51 -6.44
CA ALA A 112 -2.56 -10.78 -7.49
C ALA A 112 -1.39 -11.68 -7.05
N GLY A 113 -1.45 -12.24 -5.85
CA GLY A 113 -0.39 -13.04 -5.24
C GLY A 113 0.88 -12.25 -4.91
N TRP A 114 1.89 -12.99 -4.47
CA TRP A 114 3.21 -12.46 -4.09
C TRP A 114 4.03 -11.94 -5.27
N SER A 115 3.61 -12.22 -6.51
CA SER A 115 4.24 -11.71 -7.74
C SER A 115 4.33 -10.18 -7.83
N ARG A 116 3.58 -9.46 -6.99
CA ARG A 116 3.60 -7.99 -6.90
C ARG A 116 4.64 -7.45 -5.94
N LEU A 117 5.19 -8.25 -5.05
CA LEU A 117 6.35 -7.87 -4.22
C LEU A 117 7.62 -8.19 -5.02
N LYS A 118 8.36 -7.16 -5.44
CA LYS A 118 9.46 -7.32 -6.41
C LYS A 118 10.72 -6.59 -5.97
N PRO A 119 11.93 -7.12 -6.22
CA PRO A 119 13.15 -6.35 -6.13
C PRO A 119 13.22 -5.34 -7.29
N CYS A 120 13.83 -4.18 -7.05
CA CYS A 120 14.11 -3.19 -8.09
C CYS A 120 15.07 -3.74 -9.14
N ALA A 121 14.80 -3.51 -10.42
CA ALA A 121 15.66 -3.96 -11.52
C ALA A 121 16.87 -3.05 -11.79
N HIS A 122 16.86 -1.81 -11.28
CA HIS A 122 18.01 -0.89 -11.38
C HIS A 122 19.28 -1.50 -10.75
N PRO A 123 20.43 -1.49 -11.46
CA PRO A 123 21.72 -1.94 -10.90
C PRO A 123 22.02 -1.23 -9.58
N ASP A 124 22.58 -1.94 -8.60
CA ASP A 124 22.93 -1.40 -7.28
C ASP A 124 21.75 -0.95 -6.41
N CYS A 125 20.50 -1.15 -6.83
CA CYS A 125 19.33 -0.88 -6.01
C CYS A 125 18.86 -2.14 -5.26
N HIS A 126 18.90 -2.09 -3.94
CA HIS A 126 18.40 -3.16 -3.07
C HIS A 126 16.98 -2.93 -2.54
N GLN A 127 16.25 -1.96 -3.11
CA GLN A 127 14.89 -1.68 -2.68
C GLN A 127 13.91 -2.72 -3.20
N VAL A 128 12.90 -3.03 -2.38
CA VAL A 128 11.75 -3.85 -2.75
C VAL A 128 10.55 -2.94 -2.96
N PHE A 129 9.72 -3.24 -3.95
CA PHE A 129 8.54 -2.43 -4.27
C PHE A 129 7.30 -3.31 -4.46
N LEU A 130 6.14 -2.65 -4.41
CA LEU A 130 4.83 -3.24 -4.62
C LEU A 130 4.31 -2.82 -6.00
N ASP A 131 4.16 -3.78 -6.91
CA ASP A 131 3.64 -3.56 -8.24
C ASP A 131 2.11 -3.48 -8.26
N TRP A 132 1.63 -2.30 -7.93
CA TRP A 132 0.23 -1.94 -8.01
C TRP A 132 -0.18 -1.33 -9.36
N THR A 133 0.57 -1.60 -10.43
CA THR A 133 0.09 -1.30 -11.80
C THR A 133 -0.94 -2.34 -12.21
N ASN A 134 -1.98 -1.92 -12.95
CA ASN A 134 -3.00 -2.87 -13.43
C ASN A 134 -2.35 -4.02 -14.24
N GLY A 135 -1.34 -3.72 -15.05
CA GLY A 135 -0.64 -4.71 -15.88
C GLY A 135 0.43 -5.53 -15.17
N GLY A 136 0.82 -5.21 -13.93
CA GLY A 136 1.87 -5.94 -13.21
C GLY A 136 3.23 -5.91 -13.90
N ASN A 137 3.51 -4.83 -14.63
CA ASN A 137 4.68 -4.67 -15.47
C ASN A 137 5.69 -3.66 -14.93
N ARG A 138 5.52 -3.19 -13.69
CA ARG A 138 6.52 -2.33 -13.04
C ARG A 138 7.76 -3.18 -12.72
N ARG A 139 8.93 -2.63 -13.04
CA ARG A 139 10.24 -3.26 -12.82
C ARG A 139 11.12 -2.52 -11.81
N ASP A 140 10.85 -1.24 -11.58
CA ASP A 140 11.70 -0.38 -10.76
C ASP A 140 10.95 0.22 -9.56
N CYS A 141 11.69 0.47 -8.48
CA CYS A 141 11.18 1.17 -7.31
C CYS A 141 10.82 2.63 -7.66
N ARG A 142 10.17 3.36 -6.74
CA ARG A 142 9.73 4.74 -7.01
C ARG A 142 10.90 5.69 -7.30
N ALA A 143 12.05 5.47 -6.66
CA ALA A 143 13.24 6.30 -6.84
C ALA A 143 13.87 6.14 -8.24
N HIS A 144 13.76 4.96 -8.84
CA HIS A 144 14.34 4.64 -10.15
C HIS A 144 13.29 4.54 -11.26
N ARG A 145 12.05 4.95 -10.98
CA ARG A 145 11.00 4.90 -11.99
C ARG A 145 11.36 5.90 -13.09
N PRO A 146 11.40 5.48 -14.37
CA PRO A 146 11.61 6.43 -15.46
C PRO A 146 10.49 7.48 -15.46
N PRO A 147 10.80 8.74 -15.81
CA PRO A 147 9.79 9.77 -15.95
C PRO A 147 8.74 9.30 -16.97
N ARG A 148 7.47 9.60 -16.71
CA ARG A 148 6.44 9.37 -17.73
C ARG A 148 6.79 10.25 -18.92
N VAL A 149 7.11 9.62 -20.04
CA VAL A 149 7.06 10.30 -21.33
C VAL A 149 5.59 10.63 -21.54
N GLU A 150 5.23 11.91 -21.41
CA GLU A 150 3.90 12.37 -21.78
C GLU A 150 3.68 12.03 -23.25
N ALA A 151 2.55 11.40 -23.55
CA ALA A 151 2.19 11.15 -24.94
C ALA A 151 2.21 12.50 -25.68
N PRO A 152 2.80 12.58 -26.87
CA PRO A 152 2.82 13.82 -27.64
C PRO A 152 1.38 14.32 -27.77
N VAL A 153 1.14 15.54 -27.28
CA VAL A 153 -0.13 16.23 -27.49
C VAL A 153 -0.33 16.29 -29.01
N PRO A 154 -1.44 15.76 -29.55
CA PRO A 154 -1.67 15.82 -30.99
C PRO A 154 -1.70 17.30 -31.38
N SER A 155 -0.68 17.73 -32.14
CA SER A 155 -0.60 19.07 -32.69
C SER A 155 -1.85 19.29 -33.53
N GLU A 156 -2.66 20.27 -33.15
CA GLU A 156 -3.82 20.70 -33.93
C GLU A 156 -3.34 21.02 -35.35
N SER A 157 -3.65 20.12 -36.27
CA SER A 157 -3.34 20.30 -37.68
C SER A 157 -4.17 21.48 -38.15
N SER A 158 -3.46 22.58 -38.45
CA SER A 158 -4.01 23.78 -39.06
C SER A 158 -4.85 23.38 -40.26
N THR A 159 -6.16 23.46 -40.11
CA THR A 159 -7.09 23.36 -41.23
C THR A 159 -6.96 24.67 -42.00
N THR A 160 -6.04 24.70 -42.96
CA THR A 160 -6.00 25.75 -43.97
C THR A 160 -7.28 25.63 -44.80
N MET A 161 -8.30 26.41 -44.44
CA MET A 161 -9.45 26.65 -45.30
C MET A 161 -8.96 27.45 -46.51
N ASP A 162 -8.66 26.74 -47.59
CA ASP A 162 -8.51 27.33 -48.91
C ASP A 162 -9.94 27.55 -49.47
N ARG A 163 -10.44 28.78 -49.37
CA ARG A 163 -11.65 29.23 -50.07
C ARG A 163 -11.22 30.05 -51.28
N ARG A 164 -11.42 29.42 -52.44
CA ARG A 164 -11.62 29.93 -53.80
C ARG A 164 -11.49 31.44 -54.02
#